data_AF-A0A1F2QL83-F1
#
_entry.id   AF-A0A1F2QL83-F1
#
_cell.length_a   1.000
_cell.length_b   1.000
_cell.length_c   1.000
_cell.angle_alpha   90.00
_cell.angle_beta   90.00
_cell.angle_gamma   90.00
#
_symmetry.space_group_name_H-M   'P 1'
#
loop_
_entity.id
_entity.type
_entity.pdbx_description
1 polymer ?
#
loop_
_entity_poly.entity_id
_entity_poly.type
_entity_poly.pdbx_seq_one_letter_code
_entity_poly.pdbx_strand_id
1 'polypeptide(L)'
;MTDRAAILDALLADPSKARQLPRSEAMQLVAQMAALTLALLSAPPPVSPTVPEAPAKSNARLLTMAEAAQRSRKSVRWLRDHWRKELPFAVRKGRSILFPEAEFERWLRRS
;
A
#
# COMPACT_ATOMS: atom_id res chain seq x y z
N MET A 1 36.41 13.11 -14.47
CA MET A 1 35.40 13.02 -13.39
C MET A 1 35.22 11.55 -13.11
N THR A 2 35.87 11.04 -12.07
CA THR A 2 35.85 9.61 -11.73
C THR A 2 34.45 9.24 -11.25
N ASP A 3 33.90 8.17 -11.82
CA ASP A 3 32.55 7.72 -11.49
C ASP A 3 32.48 7.28 -10.02
N ARG A 4 31.78 8.07 -9.21
CA ARG A 4 31.69 7.89 -7.75
C ARG A 4 30.98 6.60 -7.38
N ALA A 5 30.04 6.15 -8.23
CA ALA A 5 29.33 4.88 -8.04
C ALA A 5 30.30 3.69 -8.20
N ALA A 6 31.16 3.75 -9.22
CA ALA A 6 32.18 2.73 -9.45
C ALA A 6 33.19 2.61 -8.29
N ILE A 7 33.52 3.72 -7.61
CA ILE A 7 34.39 3.70 -6.42
C ILE A 7 33.70 2.99 -5.26
N LEU A 8 32.41 3.27 -5.02
CA LEU A 8 31.63 2.60 -3.97
C LEU A 8 31.49 1.10 -4.26
N ASP A 9 31.19 0.70 -5.49
CA ASP A 9 31.11 -0.71 -5.89
C ASP A 9 32.46 -1.42 -5.72
N ALA A 10 33.56 -0.76 -6.08
CA ALA A 10 34.90 -1.30 -5.89
C ALA A 10 35.28 -1.48 -4.40
N LEU A 11 34.83 -0.57 -3.53
CA LEU A 11 35.04 -0.66 -2.08
C LEU A 11 34.16 -1.71 -1.42
N LEU A 12 32.94 -1.90 -1.92
CA LEU A 12 32.03 -2.97 -1.47
C LEU A 12 32.56 -4.35 -1.87
N ALA A 13 33.14 -4.47 -3.08
CA ALA A 13 33.76 -5.71 -3.53
C ALA A 13 35.08 -6.02 -2.81
N ASP A 14 35.84 -5.01 -2.41
CA ASP A 14 37.09 -5.17 -1.65
C ASP A 14 37.35 -4.01 -0.68
N PRO A 15 37.09 -4.19 0.63
CA PRO A 15 37.26 -3.14 1.63
C PRO A 15 38.73 -2.77 1.87
N SER A 16 39.69 -3.59 1.43
CA SER A 16 41.12 -3.32 1.58
C SER A 16 41.56 -2.10 0.76
N LYS A 17 40.85 -1.83 -0.36
CA LYS A 17 41.10 -0.67 -1.23
C LYS A 17 40.81 0.66 -0.54
N ALA A 18 40.05 0.66 0.56
CA ALA A 18 39.82 1.87 1.37
C ALA A 18 41.13 2.48 1.89
N ARG A 19 42.17 1.65 2.10
CA ARG A 19 43.49 2.12 2.54
C ARG A 19 44.26 2.89 1.47
N GLN A 20 43.87 2.76 0.20
CA GLN A 20 44.50 3.42 -0.93
C GLN A 20 43.89 4.80 -1.23
N LEU A 21 42.78 5.15 -0.57
CA LEU A 21 42.11 6.43 -0.77
C LEU A 21 42.81 7.56 0.00
N PRO A 22 42.86 8.78 -0.58
CA PRO A 22 43.24 9.98 0.15
C PRO A 22 42.34 10.18 1.38
N ARG A 23 42.93 10.61 2.50
CA ARG A 23 42.20 10.82 3.76
C ARG A 23 41.02 11.79 3.61
N SER A 24 41.16 12.82 2.77
CA SER A 24 40.11 13.78 2.46
C SER A 24 38.92 13.14 1.74
N GLU A 25 39.17 12.24 0.78
CA GLU A 25 38.13 11.51 0.05
C GLU A 25 37.42 10.48 0.94
N ALA A 26 38.18 9.78 1.78
CA ALA A 26 37.63 8.85 2.77
C ALA A 26 36.67 9.57 3.73
N MET A 27 37.05 10.74 4.25
CA MET A 27 36.19 11.54 5.13
C MET A 27 34.91 12.01 4.45
N GLN A 28 34.98 12.41 3.17
CA GLN A 28 33.80 12.78 2.40
C GLN A 28 32.85 11.60 2.18
N LEU A 29 33.40 10.40 1.90
CA LEU A 29 32.60 9.19 1.76
C LEU A 29 31.90 8.82 3.07
N VAL A 30 32.61 8.90 4.20
CA VAL A 30 32.02 8.65 5.53
C VAL A 30 30.88 9.63 5.83
N ALA A 31 31.07 10.93 5.57
CA ALA A 31 30.03 11.93 5.76
C ALA A 31 28.79 11.66 4.90
N GLN A 32 28.98 11.23 3.65
CA GLN A 32 27.90 10.87 2.74
C GLN A 32 27.14 9.62 3.21
N MET A 33 27.87 8.58 3.65
CA MET A 33 27.27 7.38 4.22
C MET A 33 26.47 7.69 5.49
N ALA A 34 26.98 8.57 6.35
CA ALA A 34 26.26 9.00 7.55
C ALA A 34 24.95 9.75 7.21
N ALA A 35 25.00 10.67 6.25
CA ALA A 35 23.81 11.38 5.78
C ALA A 35 22.77 10.42 5.17
N LEU A 36 23.22 9.46 4.36
CA LEU A 36 22.34 8.45 3.75
C LEU A 36 21.74 7.52 4.81
N THR A 37 22.53 7.09 5.79
CA THR A 37 22.05 6.27 6.92
C THR A 37 20.97 7.03 7.71
N LEU A 38 21.21 8.31 8.02
CA LEU A 38 20.23 9.14 8.71
C LEU A 38 18.95 9.32 7.88
N ALA A 39 19.09 9.51 6.57
CA ALA A 39 17.96 9.62 5.66
C ALA A 39 17.14 8.32 5.58
N LEU A 40 17.79 7.15 5.56
CA LEU A 40 17.11 5.85 5.58
C LEU A 40 16.43 5.56 6.92
N LEU A 41 17.06 5.92 8.05
CA LEU A 41 16.47 5.77 9.38
C LEU A 41 15.30 6.73 9.62
N SER A 42 15.34 7.91 9.01
CA SER A 42 14.28 8.92 9.08
C SER A 42 13.27 8.80 7.95
N ALA A 43 13.49 7.86 7.02
CA ALA A 43 12.59 7.66 5.91
C ALA A 43 11.25 7.20 6.48
N PRO A 44 10.13 7.87 6.15
CA PRO A 44 8.84 7.28 6.42
C PRO A 44 8.80 5.90 5.74
N PRO A 45 8.16 4.89 6.36
CA PRO A 45 8.04 3.59 5.73
C PRO A 45 7.53 3.81 4.30
N PRO A 46 8.07 3.08 3.31
CA PRO A 46 7.53 3.15 1.96
C PRO A 46 6.03 2.96 2.11
N VAL A 47 5.26 3.93 1.59
CA VAL A 47 3.83 3.78 1.40
C VAL A 47 3.71 2.65 0.40
N SER A 48 3.79 1.42 0.90
CA SER A 48 3.36 0.26 0.16
C SER A 48 1.94 0.61 -0.27
N PRO A 49 1.54 0.38 -1.53
CA PRO A 49 0.13 0.36 -1.84
C PRO A 49 -0.45 -0.68 -0.89
N THR A 50 -1.07 -0.19 0.18
CA THR A 50 -1.69 -1.00 1.20
C THR A 50 -2.70 -1.85 0.44
N VAL A 51 -2.36 -3.11 0.19
CA VAL A 51 -3.37 -4.16 0.17
C VAL A 51 -4.07 -3.94 1.50
N PRO A 52 -5.37 -3.55 1.52
CA PRO A 52 -6.03 -3.19 2.76
C PRO A 52 -6.06 -4.40 3.68
N GLU A 53 -5.03 -4.54 4.52
CA GLU A 53 -5.12 -5.29 5.75
C GLU A 53 -6.17 -4.56 6.57
N ALA A 54 -7.24 -5.29 6.86
CA ALA A 54 -8.50 -4.74 7.31
C ALA A 54 -8.30 -3.78 8.49
N PRO A 55 -8.73 -2.50 8.39
CA PRO A 55 -8.67 -1.62 9.53
C PRO A 55 -9.60 -2.16 10.62
N ALA A 56 -9.02 -2.30 11.80
CA ALA A 56 -9.71 -2.50 13.06
C ALA A 56 -10.99 -1.68 13.10
N LYS A 57 -12.15 -2.36 13.08
CA LYS A 57 -13.51 -1.83 13.35
C LYS A 57 -13.64 -0.32 13.07
N SER A 58 -13.28 0.12 11.87
CA SER A 58 -13.73 1.45 11.45
C SER A 58 -15.25 1.32 11.28
N ASN A 59 -15.98 2.40 11.47
CA ASN A 59 -17.39 2.47 11.13
C ASN A 59 -17.54 2.32 9.60
N ALA A 60 -17.26 1.12 9.09
CA ALA A 60 -17.33 0.79 7.69
C ALA A 60 -18.78 1.02 7.29
N ARG A 61 -18.98 2.06 6.49
CA ARG A 61 -20.31 2.48 6.08
C ARG A 61 -20.98 1.32 5.35
N LEU A 62 -22.17 0.98 5.84
CA LEU A 62 -22.99 -0.09 5.32
C LEU A 62 -24.08 0.52 4.45
N LEU A 63 -24.13 0.13 3.19
CA LEU A 63 -25.17 0.51 2.26
C LEU A 63 -26.40 -0.36 2.49
N THR A 64 -27.56 0.26 2.48
CA THR A 64 -28.86 -0.41 2.40
C THR A 64 -29.11 -0.95 1.00
N MET A 65 -30.12 -1.82 0.86
CA MET A 65 -30.55 -2.33 -0.45
C MET A 65 -30.96 -1.23 -1.42
N ALA A 66 -31.54 -0.13 -0.93
CA ALA A 66 -31.94 1.01 -1.74
C ALA A 66 -30.71 1.78 -2.26
N GLU A 67 -29.73 2.05 -1.38
CA GLU A 67 -28.48 2.72 -1.76
C GLU A 67 -27.66 1.87 -2.74
N ALA A 68 -27.58 0.56 -2.50
CA ALA A 68 -26.91 -0.38 -3.40
C ALA A 68 -27.58 -0.43 -4.78
N ALA A 69 -28.92 -0.38 -4.84
CA ALA A 69 -29.68 -0.33 -6.09
C ALA A 69 -29.37 0.96 -6.88
N GLN A 70 -29.36 2.10 -6.19
CA GLN A 70 -29.05 3.39 -6.81
C GLN A 70 -27.62 3.41 -7.40
N ARG A 71 -26.63 2.87 -6.67
CA ARG A 71 -25.24 2.85 -7.12
C ARG A 71 -24.97 1.86 -8.24
N SER A 72 -25.54 0.66 -8.15
CA SER A 72 -25.37 -0.37 -9.18
C SER A 72 -26.23 -0.18 -10.42
N ARG A 73 -27.19 0.77 -10.39
CA ARG A 73 -28.28 0.92 -11.37
C ARG A 73 -29.10 -0.36 -11.57
N LYS A 74 -29.05 -1.30 -10.61
CA LYS A 74 -29.87 -2.53 -10.61
C LYS A 74 -31.10 -2.32 -9.73
N SER A 75 -32.16 -3.07 -10.01
CA SER A 75 -33.37 -2.98 -9.19
C SER A 75 -33.16 -3.59 -7.80
N VAL A 76 -33.87 -3.08 -6.79
CA VAL A 76 -33.90 -3.64 -5.43
C VAL A 76 -34.32 -5.11 -5.44
N ARG A 77 -35.24 -5.48 -6.36
CA ARG A 77 -35.67 -6.86 -6.56
C ARG A 77 -34.52 -7.73 -7.04
N TRP A 78 -33.76 -7.28 -8.05
CA TRP A 78 -32.60 -8.01 -8.55
C TRP A 78 -31.59 -8.28 -7.42
N LEU A 79 -31.26 -7.25 -6.62
CA LEU A 79 -30.33 -7.40 -5.49
C LEU A 79 -30.86 -8.40 -4.45
N ARG A 80 -32.16 -8.37 -4.14
CA ARG A 80 -32.79 -9.31 -3.21
C ARG A 80 -32.71 -10.76 -3.68
N ASP A 81 -32.83 -10.99 -4.98
CA ASP A 81 -32.81 -12.32 -5.57
C ASP A 81 -31.38 -12.86 -5.74
N HIS A 82 -30.40 -11.97 -5.94
CA HIS A 82 -29.03 -12.34 -6.35
C HIS A 82 -27.95 -12.12 -5.29
N TRP A 83 -28.21 -11.38 -4.19
CA TRP A 83 -27.15 -11.03 -3.24
C TRP A 83 -26.38 -12.23 -2.68
N ARG A 84 -27.02 -13.39 -2.50
CA ARG A 84 -26.35 -14.59 -1.97
C ARG A 84 -25.32 -15.17 -2.92
N LYS A 85 -25.50 -14.99 -4.23
CA LYS A 85 -24.62 -15.56 -5.26
C LYS A 85 -23.61 -14.53 -5.77
N GLU A 86 -24.08 -13.32 -6.05
CA GLU A 86 -23.29 -12.26 -6.68
C GLU A 86 -22.54 -11.38 -5.68
N LEU A 87 -22.99 -11.31 -4.42
CA LEU A 87 -22.49 -10.36 -3.42
C LEU A 87 -22.13 -11.10 -2.11
N PRO A 88 -21.09 -11.95 -2.11
CA PRO A 88 -20.74 -12.79 -0.95
C PRO A 88 -20.31 -12.00 0.29
N PHE A 89 -19.98 -10.71 0.13
CA PHE A 89 -19.63 -9.78 1.21
C PHE A 89 -20.85 -9.09 1.85
N ALA A 90 -22.08 -9.35 1.38
CA ALA A 90 -23.28 -8.78 1.96
C ALA A 90 -23.56 -9.38 3.35
N VAL A 91 -23.88 -8.51 4.30
CA VAL A 91 -24.12 -8.86 5.70
C VAL A 91 -25.60 -8.74 6.02
N ARG A 92 -26.19 -9.81 6.58
CA ARG A 92 -27.55 -9.78 7.09
C ARG A 92 -27.56 -9.27 8.53
N LYS A 93 -28.22 -8.14 8.78
CA LYS A 93 -28.43 -7.57 10.11
C LYS A 93 -29.93 -7.57 10.43
N GLY A 94 -30.37 -8.62 11.12
CA GLY A 94 -31.79 -8.86 11.41
C GLY A 94 -32.62 -9.11 10.14
N ARG A 95 -33.54 -8.19 9.84
CA ARG A 95 -34.40 -8.23 8.64
C ARG A 95 -33.79 -7.51 7.42
N SER A 96 -32.71 -6.76 7.63
CA SER A 96 -32.07 -5.97 6.59
C SER A 96 -30.82 -6.67 6.06
N ILE A 97 -30.56 -6.50 4.77
CA ILE A 97 -29.31 -6.88 4.12
C ILE A 97 -28.55 -5.59 3.86
N LEU A 98 -27.29 -5.59 4.28
CA LEU A 98 -26.39 -4.45 4.24
C LEU A 98 -25.14 -4.81 3.47
N PHE A 99 -24.57 -3.85 2.76
CA PHE A 99 -23.39 -4.05 1.92
C PHE A 99 -22.26 -3.15 2.41
N PRO A 100 -21.12 -3.70 2.86
CA PRO A 100 -19.93 -2.89 3.10
C PRO A 100 -19.59 -2.06 1.85
N GLU A 101 -19.63 -0.73 1.99
CA GLU A 101 -19.49 0.21 0.86
C GLU A 101 -18.22 -0.06 0.06
N ALA A 102 -17.08 -0.27 0.74
CA ALA A 102 -15.79 -0.52 0.11
C ALA A 102 -15.74 -1.84 -0.69
N GLU A 103 -16.44 -2.89 -0.25
CA GLU A 103 -16.53 -4.16 -1.00
C GLU A 103 -17.47 -4.01 -2.19
N PHE A 104 -18.60 -3.31 -1.99
CA PHE A 104 -19.58 -3.06 -3.04
C PHE A 104 -18.98 -2.26 -4.19
N GLU A 105 -18.20 -1.21 -3.91
CA GLU A 105 -17.49 -0.43 -4.92
C GLU A 105 -16.39 -1.21 -5.63
N ARG A 106 -15.73 -2.14 -4.94
CA ARG A 106 -14.75 -3.04 -5.57
C ARG A 106 -15.40 -4.05 -6.50
N TRP A 107 -16.63 -4.48 -6.20
CA TRP A 107 -17.41 -5.34 -7.07
C TRP A 107 -17.93 -4.60 -8.30
N LEU A 108 -18.43 -3.36 -8.13
CA LEU A 108 -18.88 -2.51 -9.25
C LEU A 108 -17.77 -2.24 -10.26
N ARG A 109 -16.52 -2.10 -9.81
CA ARG A 109 -15.36 -1.91 -10.70
C ARG A 109 -14.98 -3.15 -11.51
N ARG A 110 -15.44 -4.34 -11.08
CA ARG A 110 -15.14 -5.63 -11.71
C ARG A 110 -16.28 -6.16 -12.60
N SER A 111 -17.47 -5.55 -12.51
CA SER A 111 -18.70 -5.97 -13.19
C SER A 111 -19.01 -5.04 -14.36
#